data_AF-A0A317JM21-F1
#
_entry.id   AF-A0A317JM21-F1
#
_cell.length_a   1.000
_cell.length_b   1.000
_cell.length_c   1.000
_cell.angle_alpha   90.00
_cell.angle_beta   90.00
_cell.angle_gamma   90.00
#
_symmetry.space_group_name_H-M   'P 1'
#
loop_
_entity.id
_entity.type
_entity.pdbx_description
1 polymer ?
#
loop_
_entity_poly.entity_id
_entity_poly.type
_entity_poly.pdbx_seq_one_letter_code
_entity_poly.pdbx_strand_id
1 'polypeptide(L)'
;MYPMSSLNNDEMVAFAVWSVEETRLPFGIYEQGLVDFQTRGSLQALDPGNFAFIIKKSGQDWRVKTDEIRKWREKGVRFLVPSFSLFPKSFRQIHSPPRLLYYHGSLAGLRNFRLAIVGSREPSGLSLAWIENEIGDLLERQNICIVSGGARGIDQAAHRMALRKNRATAVFLPSGLFRIYPGSLSQWIKPVVEGGGVFLSEYAPYVTLRKSHFAQRNRLIAGLAQATLIMEARPRSGTLLTAQQAVEQGRPLFVVPSHPYDGNSQGGLHLLSEGATMVVDARDLLAFVQAELQLNLLGIDLPPASFL
;
A
#
# COMPACT_ATOMS: atom_id res chain seq x y z
N MET A 1 -38.19 -0.06 19.71
CA MET A 1 -37.28 0.55 20.69
C MET A 1 -36.60 -0.61 21.41
N TYR A 2 -35.38 -0.97 20.99
CA TYR A 2 -34.56 -2.01 21.63
C TYR A 2 -33.50 -1.32 22.49
N PRO A 3 -33.09 -1.89 23.65
CA PRO A 3 -32.14 -1.23 24.54
C PRO A 3 -30.73 -1.23 23.94
N MET A 4 -30.14 -0.05 23.79
CA MET A 4 -28.80 0.20 23.24
C MET A 4 -27.68 -0.02 24.28
N SER A 5 -27.54 -1.23 24.84
CA SER A 5 -26.53 -1.44 25.90
C SER A 5 -25.64 -2.68 25.74
N SER A 6 -25.40 -3.18 24.52
CA SER A 6 -24.47 -4.32 24.35
C SER A 6 -23.81 -4.44 22.98
N LEU A 7 -23.43 -3.33 22.34
CA LEU A 7 -22.64 -3.39 21.10
C LEU A 7 -21.17 -3.10 21.44
N ASN A 8 -20.34 -4.16 21.41
CA ASN A 8 -18.89 -4.05 21.51
C ASN A 8 -18.35 -3.17 20.37
N ASN A 9 -17.27 -2.43 20.63
CA ASN A 9 -16.60 -1.48 19.72
C ASN A 9 -16.07 -2.07 18.37
N ASP A 10 -16.37 -3.34 18.05
CA ASP A 10 -15.95 -4.01 16.82
C ASP A 10 -17.06 -4.09 15.74
N GLU A 11 -18.27 -3.58 15.99
CA GLU A 11 -19.37 -3.57 15.03
C GLU A 11 -19.48 -2.25 14.27
N MET A 12 -18.51 -2.00 13.37
CA MET A 12 -18.54 -0.85 12.45
C MET A 12 -19.26 -1.22 11.14
N VAL A 13 -20.43 -0.62 10.90
CA VAL A 13 -21.10 -0.68 9.60
C VAL A 13 -20.49 0.37 8.67
N ALA A 14 -19.88 -0.05 7.56
CA ALA A 14 -19.33 0.85 6.54
C ALA A 14 -20.10 0.77 5.23
N PHE A 15 -20.43 1.91 4.64
CA PHE A 15 -21.01 1.97 3.29
C PHE A 15 -19.94 2.45 2.31
N ALA A 16 -19.80 1.75 1.18
CA ALA A 16 -18.91 2.16 0.09
C ALA A 16 -19.75 2.38 -1.18
N VAL A 17 -19.95 3.63 -1.59
CA VAL A 17 -20.64 3.92 -2.86
C VAL A 17 -19.63 3.78 -4.00
N TRP A 18 -19.91 2.95 -5.01
CA TRP A 18 -19.03 2.73 -6.17
C TRP A 18 -19.80 2.89 -7.50
N SER A 19 -19.49 3.97 -8.24
CA SER A 19 -19.96 4.15 -9.63
C SER A 19 -18.96 3.52 -10.60
N VAL A 20 -19.48 2.79 -11.60
CA VAL A 20 -18.67 2.15 -12.65
C VAL A 20 -18.37 3.11 -13.81
N GLU A 21 -19.16 4.17 -13.95
CA GLU A 21 -19.11 5.09 -15.10
C GLU A 21 -18.17 6.27 -14.88
N GLU A 22 -17.82 6.59 -13.63
CA GLU A 22 -16.93 7.69 -13.31
C GLU A 22 -15.79 7.18 -12.43
N THR A 23 -14.56 7.43 -12.84
CA THR A 23 -13.33 7.23 -12.03
C THR A 23 -13.26 8.16 -10.81
N ARG A 24 -14.39 8.75 -10.38
CA ARG A 24 -14.55 9.61 -9.22
C ARG A 24 -15.73 9.13 -8.40
N LEU A 25 -15.48 8.94 -7.12
CA LEU A 25 -16.46 8.48 -6.14
C LEU A 25 -17.02 9.69 -5.37
N PRO A 26 -18.34 9.91 -5.33
CA PRO A 26 -18.95 10.73 -4.29
C PRO A 26 -18.95 9.90 -3.00
N PHE A 27 -18.14 10.28 -2.00
CA PHE A 27 -18.11 9.62 -0.70
C PHE A 27 -18.94 10.40 0.32
N GLY A 28 -19.68 9.66 1.15
CA GLY A 28 -20.01 10.00 2.52
C GLY A 28 -19.75 8.77 3.40
N ILE A 29 -18.94 8.91 4.44
CA ILE A 29 -18.84 7.94 5.54
C ILE A 29 -19.88 8.41 6.55
N TYR A 30 -20.97 7.66 6.74
CA TYR A 30 -21.99 7.98 7.73
C TYR A 30 -21.77 7.09 8.95
N GLU A 31 -21.12 7.67 9.97
CA GLU A 31 -21.11 7.12 11.32
C GLU A 31 -22.43 7.55 11.98
N GLN A 32 -23.22 6.56 12.42
CA GLN A 32 -24.46 6.69 13.17
C GLN A 32 -25.61 7.48 12.48
N GLY A 33 -26.67 6.73 12.13
CA GLY A 33 -28.00 7.27 11.86
C GLY A 33 -28.37 7.36 10.38
N LEU A 34 -29.38 6.56 10.00
CA LEU A 34 -30.29 6.72 8.86
C LEU A 34 -29.72 7.41 7.60
N VAL A 35 -29.50 6.62 6.56
CA VAL A 35 -29.44 7.18 5.21
C VAL A 35 -30.85 7.58 4.78
N ASP A 36 -31.11 8.89 4.69
CA ASP A 36 -32.14 9.44 3.81
C ASP A 36 -31.52 9.68 2.43
N PHE A 37 -31.79 8.76 1.50
CA PHE A 37 -31.63 9.03 0.08
C PHE A 37 -32.79 9.94 -0.31
N GLN A 38 -32.55 11.21 -0.60
CA GLN A 38 -33.59 12.17 -1.03
C GLN A 38 -34.38 11.77 -2.30
N THR A 39 -34.26 10.54 -2.78
CA THR A 39 -35.22 9.88 -3.69
C THR A 39 -35.56 8.46 -3.20
N ARG A 40 -36.75 8.36 -2.57
CA ARG A 40 -37.62 7.19 -2.32
C ARG A 40 -37.03 5.79 -2.57
N GLY A 41 -36.31 5.29 -1.57
CA GLY A 41 -36.09 3.85 -1.39
C GLY A 41 -35.65 3.59 0.04
N SER A 42 -36.61 3.30 0.93
CA SER A 42 -36.30 2.91 2.30
C SER A 42 -35.52 1.60 2.28
N LEU A 43 -34.23 1.63 2.60
CA LEU A 43 -33.47 0.43 2.95
C LEU A 43 -34.02 -0.07 4.29
N GLN A 44 -35.03 -0.92 4.23
CA GLN A 44 -35.57 -1.57 5.41
C GLN A 44 -34.47 -2.41 6.08
N ALA A 45 -34.18 -2.05 7.33
CA ALA A 45 -33.47 -2.78 8.37
C ALA A 45 -32.56 -3.93 7.87
N LEU A 46 -31.31 -3.59 7.59
CA LEU A 46 -30.25 -4.57 7.39
C LEU A 46 -29.49 -4.75 8.71
N ASP A 47 -29.26 -6.01 9.07
CA ASP A 47 -28.60 -6.49 10.28
C ASP A 47 -27.24 -5.77 10.52
N PRO A 48 -27.08 -5.03 11.63
CA PRO A 48 -25.88 -4.23 11.94
C PRO A 48 -24.60 -5.06 12.14
N GLY A 49 -24.70 -6.35 12.39
CA GLY A 49 -23.61 -7.07 13.05
C GLY A 49 -22.33 -7.29 12.23
N ASN A 50 -22.32 -7.17 10.89
CA ASN A 50 -21.13 -7.58 10.11
C ASN A 50 -21.04 -7.17 8.62
N PHE A 51 -21.92 -6.29 8.13
CA PHE A 51 -22.00 -6.00 6.70
C PHE A 51 -21.55 -4.59 6.34
N ALA A 52 -20.83 -4.54 5.21
CA ALA A 52 -20.56 -3.33 4.51
C ALA A 52 -21.15 -3.48 3.11
N PHE A 53 -21.75 -2.42 2.56
CA PHE A 53 -22.53 -2.48 1.33
C PHE A 53 -21.83 -1.71 0.22
N ILE A 54 -21.82 -2.27 -0.99
CA ILE A 54 -21.48 -1.50 -2.19
C ILE A 54 -22.74 -1.03 -2.88
N ILE A 55 -22.85 0.28 -3.08
CA ILE A 55 -23.95 0.88 -3.80
C ILE A 55 -23.49 1.23 -5.22
N LYS A 56 -24.09 0.61 -6.23
CA LYS A 56 -23.81 0.87 -7.64
C LYS A 56 -25.00 1.58 -8.29
N LYS A 57 -24.73 2.64 -9.06
CA LYS A 57 -25.71 3.25 -9.96
C LYS A 57 -25.93 2.37 -11.20
N SER A 58 -27.18 2.05 -11.50
CA SER A 58 -27.58 1.28 -12.67
C SER A 58 -28.75 1.99 -13.33
N GLY A 59 -28.47 2.79 -14.36
CA GLY A 59 -29.47 3.72 -14.90
C GLY A 59 -29.75 4.87 -13.93
N GLN A 60 -31.01 5.10 -13.57
CA GLN A 60 -31.42 6.10 -12.57
C GLN A 60 -31.44 5.56 -11.12
N ASP A 61 -31.32 4.24 -10.93
CA ASP A 61 -31.48 3.59 -9.61
C ASP A 61 -30.14 3.19 -8.95
N TRP A 62 -30.17 3.09 -7.62
CA TRP A 62 -29.06 2.61 -6.80
C TRP A 62 -29.31 1.19 -6.32
N ARG A 63 -28.31 0.31 -6.41
CA ARG A 63 -28.40 -1.09 -5.95
C ARG A 63 -27.33 -1.43 -4.92
N VAL A 64 -27.76 -2.05 -3.83
CA VAL A 64 -26.88 -2.63 -2.79
C VAL A 64 -26.37 -4.01 -3.22
N LYS A 65 -25.07 -4.25 -3.03
CA LYS A 65 -24.40 -5.48 -3.46
C LYS A 65 -23.73 -6.27 -2.32
N THR A 66 -24.53 -6.87 -1.46
CA THR A 66 -24.03 -7.72 -0.35
C THR A 66 -23.42 -9.03 -0.86
N ASP A 67 -23.99 -9.62 -1.91
CA ASP A 67 -23.55 -10.91 -2.45
C ASP A 67 -22.15 -10.86 -3.06
N GLU A 68 -21.77 -9.76 -3.69
CA GLU A 68 -20.42 -9.60 -4.25
C GLU A 68 -19.38 -9.59 -3.12
N ILE A 69 -19.65 -8.89 -2.04
CA ILE A 69 -18.74 -8.78 -0.90
C ILE A 69 -18.58 -10.13 -0.19
N ARG A 70 -19.65 -10.90 -0.05
CA ARG A 70 -19.60 -12.28 0.44
C ARG A 70 -18.70 -13.15 -0.44
N LYS A 71 -18.89 -13.11 -1.76
CA LYS A 71 -18.05 -13.84 -2.73
C LYS A 71 -16.57 -13.42 -2.68
N TRP A 72 -16.28 -12.15 -2.37
CA TRP A 72 -14.91 -11.70 -2.19
C TRP A 72 -14.29 -12.25 -0.91
N ARG A 73 -15.04 -12.20 0.20
CA ARG A 73 -14.62 -12.71 1.51
C ARG A 73 -14.34 -14.22 1.46
N GLU A 74 -15.20 -14.99 0.79
CA GLU A 74 -14.98 -16.43 0.52
C GLU A 74 -13.68 -16.71 -0.25
N LYS A 75 -13.21 -15.74 -1.04
CA LYS A 75 -11.94 -15.79 -1.78
C LYS A 75 -10.77 -15.10 -1.06
N GLY A 76 -10.92 -14.78 0.22
CA GLY A 76 -9.88 -14.15 1.04
C GLY A 76 -9.71 -12.64 0.81
N VAL A 77 -10.56 -12.01 -0.02
CA VAL A 77 -10.50 -10.58 -0.28
C VAL A 77 -11.45 -9.82 0.64
N ARG A 78 -10.90 -8.79 1.30
CA ARG A 78 -11.59 -7.88 2.21
C ARG A 78 -11.32 -6.44 1.79
N PHE A 79 -11.87 -5.48 2.53
CA PHE A 79 -11.59 -4.07 2.31
C PHE A 79 -11.51 -3.28 3.61
N LEU A 80 -10.93 -2.08 3.52
CA LEU A 80 -10.76 -1.10 4.58
C LEU A 80 -11.19 0.27 4.09
N VAL A 81 -11.79 1.04 4.99
CA VAL A 81 -12.06 2.47 4.82
C VAL A 81 -11.34 3.27 5.91
N PRO A 82 -11.10 4.59 5.73
CA PRO A 82 -10.34 5.40 6.68
C PRO A 82 -10.84 5.42 8.14
N SER A 83 -12.13 5.13 8.38
CA SER A 83 -12.72 5.03 9.71
C SER A 83 -12.35 3.74 10.44
N PHE A 84 -11.86 2.72 9.73
CA PHE A 84 -11.47 1.46 10.37
C PHE A 84 -10.17 1.64 11.16
N SER A 85 -10.11 1.07 12.36
CA SER A 85 -8.92 1.09 13.23
C SER A 85 -7.69 0.44 12.57
N LEU A 86 -7.90 -0.53 11.69
CA LEU A 86 -6.87 -1.21 10.91
C LEU A 86 -6.40 -0.43 9.67
N PHE A 87 -7.05 0.68 9.33
CA PHE A 87 -6.63 1.51 8.20
C PHE A 87 -5.29 2.19 8.52
N PRO A 88 -4.25 2.07 7.68
CA PRO A 88 -2.94 2.62 7.98
C PRO A 88 -2.98 4.14 8.20
N LYS A 89 -2.62 4.59 9.41
CA LYS A 89 -2.62 6.01 9.78
C LYS A 89 -1.71 6.86 8.89
N SER A 90 -0.63 6.28 8.35
CA SER A 90 0.30 6.99 7.45
C SER A 90 -0.38 7.52 6.17
N PHE A 91 -1.48 6.89 5.73
CA PHE A 91 -2.26 7.41 4.62
C PHE A 91 -3.01 8.69 4.95
N ARG A 92 -3.29 9.00 6.22
CA ARG A 92 -3.94 10.27 6.58
C ARG A 92 -3.04 11.48 6.32
N GLN A 93 -1.74 11.26 6.16
CA GLN A 93 -0.72 12.29 5.96
C GLN A 93 -0.42 12.56 4.47
N ILE A 94 -0.93 11.75 3.54
CA ILE A 94 -0.66 11.97 2.11
C ILE A 94 -1.74 12.87 1.49
N HIS A 95 -1.37 13.68 0.50
CA HIS A 95 -2.28 14.65 -0.16
C HIS A 95 -3.58 14.01 -0.68
N SER A 96 -3.47 12.82 -1.26
CA SER A 96 -4.60 12.10 -1.85
C SER A 96 -4.76 10.74 -1.17
N PRO A 97 -5.32 10.63 0.05
CA PRO A 97 -5.45 9.36 0.76
C PRO A 97 -6.38 8.39 -0.01
N PRO A 98 -6.10 7.07 -0.02
CA PRO A 98 -7.07 6.13 -0.56
C PRO A 98 -8.33 6.15 0.30
N ARG A 99 -9.48 6.24 -0.35
CA ARG A 99 -10.77 6.26 0.35
C ARG A 99 -11.32 4.85 0.60
N LEU A 100 -10.81 3.88 -0.13
CA LEU A 100 -11.13 2.47 -0.01
C LEU A 100 -9.90 1.66 -0.40
N LEU A 101 -9.55 0.66 0.40
CA LEU A 101 -8.46 -0.26 0.11
C LEU A 101 -8.97 -1.68 0.19
N TYR A 102 -8.88 -2.41 -0.90
CA TYR A 102 -9.09 -3.85 -0.94
C TYR A 102 -7.79 -4.55 -0.54
N TYR A 103 -7.91 -5.66 0.19
CA TYR A 103 -6.75 -6.42 0.58
C TYR A 103 -6.99 -7.93 0.60
N HIS A 104 -5.91 -8.70 0.40
CA HIS A 104 -5.87 -10.16 0.56
C HIS A 104 -4.62 -10.51 1.38
N GLY A 105 -4.82 -11.05 2.59
CA GLY A 105 -3.75 -11.42 3.51
C GLY A 105 -3.88 -10.75 4.86
N SER A 106 -2.76 -10.63 5.58
CA SER A 106 -2.72 -10.09 6.94
C SER A 106 -2.18 -8.66 6.97
N LEU A 107 -2.92 -7.77 7.64
CA LEU A 107 -2.48 -6.39 7.88
C LEU A 107 -1.54 -6.25 9.08
N ALA A 108 -1.32 -7.33 9.85
CA ALA A 108 -0.54 -7.28 11.09
C ALA A 108 0.89 -6.78 10.85
N GLY A 109 1.51 -7.21 9.74
CA GLY A 109 2.86 -6.78 9.35
C GLY A 109 2.99 -5.27 9.09
N LEU A 110 1.88 -4.57 8.80
CA LEU A 110 1.89 -3.13 8.57
C LEU A 110 2.11 -2.31 9.84
N ARG A 111 2.13 -2.95 11.02
CA ARG A 111 2.50 -2.32 12.31
C ARG A 111 4.01 -2.20 12.48
N ASN A 112 4.79 -2.99 11.75
CA ASN A 112 6.23 -2.93 11.77
C ASN A 112 6.75 -1.68 11.03
N PHE A 113 8.06 -1.42 11.14
CA PHE A 113 8.68 -0.43 10.27
C PHE A 113 8.46 -0.83 8.80
N ARG A 114 8.01 0.10 7.96
CA ARG A 114 7.67 -0.16 6.55
C ARG A 114 8.71 0.50 5.65
N LEU A 115 9.48 -0.32 4.95
CA LEU A 115 10.48 0.14 3.98
C LEU A 115 9.96 -0.11 2.56
N ALA A 116 9.77 0.96 1.79
CA ALA A 116 9.52 0.82 0.37
C ALA A 116 10.83 0.51 -0.36
N ILE A 117 10.86 -0.54 -1.19
CA ILE A 117 12.01 -0.83 -2.05
C ILE A 117 11.51 -0.90 -3.49
N VAL A 118 12.01 -0.01 -4.35
CA VAL A 118 11.61 0.09 -5.75
C VAL A 118 12.83 0.27 -6.65
N GLY A 119 12.69 -0.15 -7.91
CA GLY A 119 13.79 -0.02 -8.85
C GLY A 119 13.51 -0.59 -10.23
N SER A 120 14.58 -0.83 -10.97
CA SER A 120 14.56 -1.29 -12.35
C SER A 120 13.77 -2.59 -12.51
N ARG A 121 13.08 -2.70 -13.65
CA ARG A 121 12.43 -3.95 -14.08
C ARG A 121 13.41 -4.97 -14.64
N GLU A 122 14.61 -4.51 -14.98
CA GLU A 122 15.73 -5.26 -15.54
C GLU A 122 16.98 -4.94 -14.70
N PRO A 123 17.01 -5.31 -13.41
CA PRO A 123 18.10 -4.96 -12.54
C PRO A 123 19.39 -5.65 -12.94
N SER A 124 20.52 -4.99 -12.68
CA SER A 124 21.84 -5.61 -12.82
C SER A 124 22.03 -6.78 -11.83
N GLY A 125 22.97 -7.67 -12.14
CA GLY A 125 23.36 -8.74 -11.21
C GLY A 125 23.92 -8.20 -9.88
N LEU A 126 24.57 -7.03 -9.92
CA LEU A 126 25.08 -6.35 -8.73
C LEU A 126 23.93 -5.85 -7.84
N SER A 127 22.89 -5.24 -8.43
CA SER A 127 21.71 -4.78 -7.70
C SER A 127 20.97 -5.94 -7.03
N LEU A 128 20.90 -7.09 -7.69
CA LEU A 128 20.33 -8.31 -7.10
C LEU A 128 21.21 -8.85 -5.96
N ALA A 129 22.53 -8.93 -6.15
CA ALA A 129 23.45 -9.36 -5.10
C ALA A 129 23.43 -8.43 -3.88
N TRP A 130 23.27 -7.12 -4.10
CA TRP A 130 23.14 -6.14 -3.02
C TRP A 130 21.84 -6.37 -2.21
N ILE A 131 20.71 -6.68 -2.87
CA ILE A 131 19.49 -7.09 -2.15
C ILE A 131 19.72 -8.39 -1.37
N GLU A 132 20.43 -9.35 -1.95
CA GLU A 132 20.73 -10.62 -1.26
C GLU A 132 21.52 -10.41 0.04
N ASN A 133 22.53 -9.56 -0.01
CA ASN A 133 23.43 -9.32 1.12
C ASN A 133 22.85 -8.28 2.09
N GLU A 134 22.63 -7.05 1.62
CA GLU A 134 22.37 -5.90 2.49
C GLU A 134 20.92 -5.86 2.99
N ILE A 135 19.96 -6.08 2.09
CA ILE A 135 18.56 -6.20 2.53
C ILE A 135 18.36 -7.50 3.31
N GLY A 136 19.10 -8.56 2.98
CA GLY A 136 19.13 -9.78 3.77
C GLY A 136 19.53 -9.54 5.22
N ASP A 137 20.69 -8.92 5.44
CA ASP A 137 21.22 -8.59 6.77
C ASP A 137 20.31 -7.62 7.54
N LEU A 138 19.79 -6.58 6.87
CA LEU A 138 18.83 -5.65 7.47
C LEU A 138 17.59 -6.36 8.02
N LEU A 139 17.01 -7.27 7.23
CA LEU A 139 15.82 -8.02 7.62
C LEU A 139 16.10 -9.10 8.67
N GLU A 140 17.33 -9.60 8.79
CA GLU A 140 17.71 -10.47 9.91
C GLU A 140 17.72 -9.69 11.22
N ARG A 141 18.30 -8.49 11.21
CA ARG A 141 18.48 -7.65 12.41
C ARG A 141 17.21 -6.98 12.88
N GLN A 142 16.29 -6.64 11.96
CA GLN A 142 15.10 -5.87 12.30
C GLN A 142 13.83 -6.43 11.65
N ASN A 143 12.72 -6.39 12.41
CA ASN A 143 11.42 -6.77 11.90
C ASN A 143 10.83 -5.64 11.05
N ILE A 144 11.09 -5.69 9.73
CA ILE A 144 10.66 -4.70 8.75
C ILE A 144 9.66 -5.33 7.79
N CYS A 145 8.60 -4.60 7.47
CA CYS A 145 7.69 -4.92 6.39
C CYS A 145 8.19 -4.29 5.08
N ILE A 146 8.51 -5.12 4.08
CA ILE A 146 8.86 -4.62 2.75
C ILE A 146 7.59 -4.22 2.00
N VAL A 147 7.55 -2.99 1.51
CA VAL A 147 6.45 -2.45 0.69
C VAL A 147 6.93 -2.29 -0.74
N SER A 148 6.22 -2.84 -1.72
CA SER A 148 6.56 -2.61 -3.12
C SER A 148 5.39 -2.92 -4.05
N GLY A 149 5.63 -2.79 -5.36
CA GLY A 149 4.62 -2.86 -6.38
C GLY A 149 4.47 -4.20 -7.10
N GLY A 150 5.27 -5.21 -6.74
CA GLY A 150 5.26 -6.52 -7.39
C GLY A 150 5.68 -6.52 -8.88
N ALA A 151 6.24 -5.42 -9.40
CA ALA A 151 6.78 -5.40 -10.75
C ALA A 151 7.91 -6.43 -10.92
N ARG A 152 8.19 -6.84 -12.16
CA ARG A 152 9.41 -7.64 -12.43
C ARG A 152 10.64 -6.85 -11.98
N GLY A 153 11.73 -7.54 -11.64
CA GLY A 153 12.98 -6.92 -11.22
C GLY A 153 13.04 -6.65 -9.72
N ILE A 154 13.43 -5.42 -9.35
CA ILE A 154 13.70 -5.04 -7.95
C ILE A 154 12.52 -5.30 -7.01
N ASP A 155 11.30 -4.91 -7.38
CA ASP A 155 10.12 -5.10 -6.52
C ASP A 155 9.95 -6.58 -6.12
N GLN A 156 10.03 -7.50 -7.09
CA GLN A 156 9.95 -8.94 -6.82
C GLN A 156 11.16 -9.46 -6.03
N ALA A 157 12.38 -8.98 -6.31
CA ALA A 157 13.57 -9.36 -5.54
C ALA A 157 13.42 -8.96 -4.06
N ALA A 158 12.94 -7.76 -3.78
CA ALA A 158 12.69 -7.26 -2.43
C ALA A 158 11.61 -8.09 -1.71
N HIS A 159 10.47 -8.36 -2.36
CA HIS A 159 9.44 -9.23 -1.81
C HIS A 159 9.96 -10.65 -1.52
N ARG A 160 10.76 -11.22 -2.43
CA ARG A 160 11.34 -12.56 -2.23
C ARG A 160 12.31 -12.58 -1.06
N MET A 161 13.08 -11.52 -0.88
CA MET A 161 13.97 -11.39 0.26
C MET A 161 13.18 -11.35 1.57
N ALA A 162 12.11 -10.55 1.63
CA ALA A 162 11.22 -10.52 2.80
C ALA A 162 10.68 -11.91 3.16
N LEU A 163 10.16 -12.64 2.18
CA LEU A 163 9.61 -13.99 2.41
C LEU A 163 10.70 -14.97 2.90
N ARG A 164 11.90 -14.94 2.32
CA ARG A 164 13.01 -15.82 2.75
C ARG A 164 13.49 -15.53 4.16
N LYS A 165 13.43 -14.26 4.60
CA LYS A 165 13.77 -13.85 5.97
C LYS A 165 12.58 -13.92 6.93
N ASN A 166 11.48 -14.56 6.54
CA ASN A 166 10.25 -14.68 7.33
C ASN A 166 9.71 -13.31 7.82
N ARG A 167 9.80 -12.31 6.94
CA ARG A 167 9.27 -10.95 7.18
C ARG A 167 8.03 -10.71 6.35
N ALA A 168 7.08 -9.97 6.93
CA ALA A 168 5.87 -9.59 6.24
C ALA A 168 6.17 -8.68 5.03
N THR A 169 5.34 -8.75 4.00
CA THR A 169 5.48 -7.88 2.84
C THR A 169 4.14 -7.39 2.32
N ALA A 170 4.10 -6.15 1.85
CA ALA A 170 2.91 -5.47 1.34
C ALA A 170 3.07 -5.18 -0.16
N VAL A 171 2.20 -5.80 -0.97
CA VAL A 171 2.25 -5.73 -2.43
C VAL A 171 1.09 -4.87 -2.94
N PHE A 172 1.38 -3.66 -3.44
CA PHE A 172 0.33 -2.80 -4.01
C PHE A 172 0.10 -3.10 -5.48
N LEU A 173 -1.13 -3.41 -5.87
CA LEU A 173 -1.51 -3.70 -7.24
C LEU A 173 -2.08 -2.46 -7.96
N PRO A 174 -1.74 -2.24 -9.24
CA PRO A 174 -2.36 -1.22 -10.09
C PRO A 174 -3.69 -1.69 -10.73
N SER A 175 -4.23 -2.80 -10.24
CA SER A 175 -5.45 -3.45 -10.72
C SER A 175 -6.19 -4.08 -9.55
N GLY A 176 -7.40 -4.61 -9.79
CA GLY A 176 -8.14 -5.35 -8.78
C GLY A 176 -7.44 -6.66 -8.38
N LEU A 177 -7.73 -7.14 -7.17
CA LEU A 177 -7.13 -8.37 -6.60
C LEU A 177 -7.48 -9.67 -7.34
N PHE A 178 -8.46 -9.66 -8.23
CA PHE A 178 -8.77 -10.77 -9.15
C PHE A 178 -8.27 -10.53 -10.59
N ARG A 179 -7.50 -9.46 -10.81
CA ARG A 179 -6.87 -9.08 -12.08
C ARG A 179 -5.39 -8.77 -11.88
N ILE A 180 -4.69 -9.63 -11.15
CA ILE A 180 -3.30 -9.43 -10.74
C ILE A 180 -2.39 -9.22 -11.96
N TYR A 181 -1.56 -8.19 -11.88
CA TYR A 181 -0.55 -7.86 -12.88
C TYR A 181 0.80 -7.57 -12.21
N PRO A 182 1.93 -8.09 -12.74
CA PRO A 182 2.01 -9.04 -13.86
C PRO A 182 1.40 -10.40 -13.49
N GLY A 183 0.92 -11.17 -14.47
CA GLY A 183 0.22 -12.44 -14.21
C GLY A 183 1.06 -13.44 -13.41
N SER A 184 2.38 -13.40 -13.55
CA SER A 184 3.35 -14.19 -12.79
C SER A 184 3.35 -13.91 -11.29
N LEU A 185 2.76 -12.80 -10.84
CA LEU A 185 2.63 -12.45 -9.43
C LEU A 185 1.52 -13.27 -8.73
N SER A 186 0.62 -13.91 -9.49
CA SER A 186 -0.48 -14.72 -8.92
C SER A 186 0.02 -15.90 -8.08
N GLN A 187 1.16 -16.51 -8.46
CA GLN A 187 1.77 -17.60 -7.68
C GLN A 187 2.29 -17.13 -6.30
N TRP A 188 2.43 -15.82 -6.09
CA TRP A 188 2.92 -15.24 -4.84
C TRP A 188 1.83 -15.05 -3.79
N ILE A 189 0.55 -15.19 -4.16
CA ILE A 189 -0.57 -15.02 -3.23
C ILE A 189 -0.40 -15.91 -2.01
N LYS A 190 -0.24 -17.22 -2.24
CA LYS A 190 -0.09 -18.21 -1.16
C LYS A 190 1.11 -17.89 -0.24
N PRO A 191 2.36 -17.78 -0.72
CA PRO A 191 3.50 -17.55 0.16
C PRO A 191 3.45 -16.18 0.85
N VAL A 192 2.92 -15.13 0.22
CA VAL A 192 2.74 -13.82 0.88
C VAL A 192 1.71 -13.90 2.01
N VAL A 193 0.56 -14.54 1.77
CA VAL A 193 -0.50 -14.67 2.79
C VAL A 193 -0.03 -15.54 3.95
N GLU A 194 0.58 -16.70 3.67
CA GLU A 194 1.12 -17.60 4.69
C GLU A 194 2.28 -16.98 5.48
N GLY A 195 3.10 -16.15 4.83
CA GLY A 195 4.17 -15.37 5.48
C GLY A 195 3.69 -14.13 6.25
N GLY A 196 2.38 -13.96 6.45
CA GLY A 196 1.80 -12.82 7.18
C GLY A 196 1.84 -11.49 6.44
N GLY A 197 2.06 -11.52 5.12
CA GLY A 197 1.99 -10.37 4.22
C GLY A 197 0.60 -10.13 3.63
N VAL A 198 0.51 -9.15 2.74
CA VAL A 198 -0.76 -8.67 2.17
C VAL A 198 -0.60 -8.12 0.76
N PHE A 199 -1.58 -8.43 -0.10
CA PHE A 199 -1.82 -7.71 -1.35
C PHE A 199 -2.83 -6.60 -1.12
N LEU A 200 -2.60 -5.41 -1.67
CA LEU A 200 -3.41 -4.22 -1.49
C LEU A 200 -3.79 -3.60 -2.84
N SER A 201 -4.98 -3.06 -2.98
CA SER A 201 -5.40 -2.30 -4.16
C SER A 201 -6.46 -1.27 -3.82
N GLU A 202 -6.41 -0.10 -4.46
CA GLU A 202 -7.49 0.89 -4.41
C GLU A 202 -8.60 0.58 -5.45
N TYR A 203 -8.37 -0.39 -6.33
CA TYR A 203 -9.30 -0.77 -7.38
C TYR A 203 -10.15 -1.96 -6.95
N ALA A 204 -11.46 -1.91 -7.27
CA ALA A 204 -12.37 -3.00 -6.99
C ALA A 204 -11.88 -4.33 -7.59
N PRO A 205 -12.18 -5.49 -6.98
CA PRO A 205 -11.46 -6.75 -7.24
C PRO A 205 -11.38 -7.19 -8.71
N TYR A 206 -12.36 -6.84 -9.54
CA TYR A 206 -12.41 -7.22 -10.96
C TYR A 206 -11.89 -6.15 -11.94
N VAL A 207 -11.46 -4.98 -11.45
CA VAL A 207 -11.00 -3.87 -12.30
C VAL A 207 -9.70 -4.24 -12.99
N THR A 208 -9.69 -4.10 -14.32
CA THR A 208 -8.50 -4.31 -15.16
C THR A 208 -7.57 -3.10 -15.11
N LEU A 209 -6.28 -3.35 -15.35
CA LEU A 209 -5.21 -2.37 -15.39
C LEU A 209 -5.41 -1.29 -16.48
N ARG A 210 -5.08 -0.04 -16.15
CA ARG A 210 -4.81 1.05 -17.11
C ARG A 210 -3.45 1.66 -16.84
N LYS A 211 -2.84 2.33 -17.83
CA LYS A 211 -1.50 2.96 -17.67
C LYS A 211 -1.45 3.95 -16.51
N SER A 212 -2.49 4.77 -16.34
CA SER A 212 -2.58 5.75 -15.25
C SER A 212 -2.60 5.13 -13.86
N HIS A 213 -3.01 3.86 -13.74
CA HIS A 213 -3.11 3.19 -12.44
C HIS A 213 -1.74 2.95 -11.80
N PHE A 214 -0.67 2.83 -12.58
CA PHE A 214 0.67 2.65 -12.01
C PHE A 214 1.09 3.87 -11.18
N ALA A 215 0.92 5.08 -11.72
CA ALA A 215 1.25 6.31 -11.00
C ALA A 215 0.34 6.50 -9.78
N GLN A 216 -0.96 6.25 -9.92
CA GLN A 216 -1.93 6.29 -8.80
C GLN A 216 -1.63 5.25 -7.71
N ARG A 217 -1.05 4.10 -8.07
CA ARG A 217 -0.60 3.09 -7.11
C ARG A 217 0.70 3.50 -6.42
N ASN A 218 1.65 4.10 -7.14
CA ASN A 218 2.97 4.42 -6.58
C ASN A 218 2.89 5.40 -5.39
N ARG A 219 1.93 6.34 -5.39
CA ARG A 219 1.67 7.19 -4.21
C ARG A 219 1.30 6.41 -2.96
N LEU A 220 0.69 5.22 -3.10
CA LEU A 220 0.33 4.35 -1.97
C LEU A 220 1.53 3.59 -1.43
N ILE A 221 2.48 3.21 -2.30
CA ILE A 221 3.73 2.58 -1.89
C ILE A 221 4.52 3.56 -1.01
N ALA A 222 4.77 4.77 -1.53
CA ALA A 222 5.44 5.82 -0.78
C ALA A 222 4.65 6.20 0.49
N GLY A 223 3.34 6.35 0.39
CA GLY A 223 2.48 6.78 1.50
C GLY A 223 2.35 5.79 2.64
N LEU A 224 2.45 4.49 2.34
CA LEU A 224 2.45 3.46 3.38
C LEU A 224 3.80 3.42 4.11
N ALA A 225 4.90 3.63 3.39
CA ALA A 225 6.24 3.47 3.89
C ALA A 225 6.69 4.63 4.80
N GLN A 226 7.58 4.31 5.74
CA GLN A 226 8.29 5.31 6.55
C GLN A 226 9.57 5.79 5.87
N ALA A 227 10.15 4.97 5.00
CA ALA A 227 11.29 5.31 4.16
C ALA A 227 11.17 4.62 2.80
N THR A 228 11.77 5.22 1.76
CA THR A 228 11.82 4.65 0.41
C THR A 228 13.26 4.49 -0.04
N LEU A 229 13.64 3.28 -0.45
CA LEU A 229 14.93 2.95 -1.05
C LEU A 229 14.78 2.76 -2.56
N ILE A 230 15.58 3.52 -3.32
CA ILE A 230 15.74 3.39 -4.77
C ILE A 230 17.00 2.58 -5.04
N MET A 231 16.81 1.38 -5.60
CA MET A 231 17.93 0.47 -5.91
C MET A 231 18.59 0.81 -7.25
N GLU A 232 17.79 0.97 -8.30
CA GLU A 232 18.26 1.18 -9.67
C GLU A 232 17.16 1.91 -10.44
N ALA A 233 17.49 3.02 -11.10
CA ALA A 233 16.51 3.83 -11.80
C ALA A 233 17.09 4.46 -13.08
N ARG A 234 16.50 4.09 -14.22
CA ARG A 234 16.75 4.79 -15.50
C ARG A 234 16.12 6.19 -15.46
N PRO A 235 16.66 7.16 -16.21
CA PRO A 235 15.98 8.43 -16.46
C PRO A 235 14.57 8.21 -17.01
N ARG A 236 13.61 9.04 -16.59
CA ARG A 236 12.19 8.99 -17.00
C ARG A 236 11.51 7.63 -16.72
N SER A 237 12.00 6.85 -15.77
CA SER A 237 11.41 5.57 -15.39
C SER A 237 10.27 5.74 -14.38
N GLY A 238 9.39 4.74 -14.30
CA GLY A 238 8.31 4.71 -13.30
C GLY A 238 8.81 4.65 -11.84
N THR A 239 10.07 4.26 -11.63
CA THR A 239 10.74 4.30 -10.32
C THR A 239 10.88 5.73 -9.82
N LEU A 240 11.23 6.68 -10.71
CA LEU A 240 11.38 8.09 -10.37
C LEU A 240 10.04 8.72 -9.97
N LEU A 241 8.92 8.24 -10.50
CA LEU A 241 7.60 8.68 -10.03
C LEU A 241 7.34 8.27 -8.58
N THR A 242 7.84 7.12 -8.13
CA THR A 242 7.74 6.73 -6.71
C THR A 242 8.67 7.58 -5.85
N ALA A 243 9.88 7.87 -6.32
CA ALA A 243 10.81 8.77 -5.61
C ALA A 243 10.20 10.17 -5.43
N GLN A 244 9.62 10.73 -6.49
CA GLN A 244 8.89 11.99 -6.44
C GLN A 244 7.75 11.94 -5.42
N GLN A 245 6.95 10.86 -5.42
CA GLN A 245 5.88 10.69 -4.43
C GLN A 245 6.40 10.60 -3.00
N ALA A 246 7.58 10.01 -2.77
CA ALA A 246 8.17 9.98 -1.44
C ALA A 246 8.53 11.40 -0.96
N VAL A 247 9.21 12.18 -1.80
CA VAL A 247 9.59 13.58 -1.51
C VAL A 247 8.36 14.45 -1.28
N GLU A 248 7.37 14.40 -2.18
CA GLU A 248 6.12 15.18 -2.07
C GLU A 248 5.33 14.85 -0.80
N GLN A 249 5.50 13.65 -0.24
CA GLN A 249 4.82 13.20 0.98
C GLN A 249 5.69 13.35 2.24
N GLY A 250 6.86 13.98 2.12
CA GLY A 250 7.79 14.17 3.24
C GLY A 250 8.38 12.86 3.76
N ARG A 251 8.51 11.84 2.90
CA ARG A 251 9.10 10.55 3.24
C ARG A 251 10.59 10.54 2.89
N PRO A 252 11.47 10.13 3.81
CA PRO A 252 12.89 9.93 3.55
C PRO A 252 13.14 9.07 2.30
N LEU A 253 14.01 9.58 1.43
CA LEU A 253 14.40 8.97 0.18
C LEU A 253 15.88 8.57 0.23
N PHE A 254 16.11 7.27 0.10
CA PHE A 254 17.41 6.64 0.08
C PHE A 254 17.72 6.12 -1.33
N VAL A 255 18.99 6.15 -1.72
CA VAL A 255 19.44 5.65 -3.02
C VAL A 255 20.72 4.85 -2.86
N VAL A 256 20.75 3.66 -3.48
CA VAL A 256 22.00 2.89 -3.63
C VAL A 256 22.86 3.57 -4.71
N PRO A 257 24.10 3.99 -4.41
CA PRO A 257 24.94 4.67 -5.38
C PRO A 257 25.37 3.72 -6.50
N SER A 258 25.70 4.30 -7.65
CA SER A 258 26.09 3.54 -8.85
C SER A 258 27.22 4.23 -9.59
N HIS A 259 27.83 3.53 -10.55
CA HIS A 259 28.88 4.12 -11.38
C HIS A 259 28.31 5.21 -12.31
N PRO A 260 28.97 6.37 -12.50
CA PRO A 260 28.50 7.44 -13.39
C PRO A 260 28.34 7.06 -14.87
N TYR A 261 28.82 5.90 -15.31
CA TYR A 261 28.63 5.38 -16.67
C TYR A 261 27.60 4.24 -16.74
N ASP A 262 27.00 3.86 -15.62
CA ASP A 262 25.86 2.95 -15.63
C ASP A 262 24.59 3.69 -16.07
N GLY A 263 24.26 3.55 -17.35
CA GLY A 263 23.05 4.15 -17.93
C GLY A 263 21.75 3.70 -17.27
N ASN A 264 21.74 2.53 -16.59
CA ASN A 264 20.56 2.05 -15.88
C ASN A 264 20.30 2.78 -14.56
N SER A 265 21.28 3.53 -14.05
CA SER A 265 21.25 4.09 -12.71
C SER A 265 21.38 5.61 -12.65
N GLN A 266 21.45 6.28 -13.81
CA GLN A 266 21.53 7.75 -13.93
C GLN A 266 20.40 8.48 -13.20
N GLY A 267 19.20 7.91 -13.16
CA GLY A 267 18.08 8.48 -12.40
C GLY A 267 18.34 8.47 -10.89
N GLY A 268 18.99 7.42 -10.37
CA GLY A 268 19.41 7.37 -8.96
C GLY A 268 20.49 8.40 -8.65
N LEU A 269 21.50 8.54 -9.51
CA LEU A 269 22.54 9.56 -9.35
C LEU A 269 21.98 10.98 -9.37
N HIS A 270 20.97 11.23 -10.22
CA HIS A 270 20.27 12.51 -10.21
C HIS A 270 19.54 12.75 -8.88
N LEU A 271 18.82 11.76 -8.34
CA LEU A 271 18.18 11.89 -7.02
C LEU A 271 19.19 12.18 -5.91
N LEU A 272 20.38 11.55 -5.94
CA LEU A 272 21.47 11.86 -5.02
C LEU A 272 21.94 13.33 -5.15
N SER A 273 22.06 13.83 -6.39
CA SER A 273 22.40 15.24 -6.62
C SER A 273 21.31 16.22 -6.15
N GLU A 274 20.07 15.76 -6.04
CA GLU A 274 18.92 16.52 -5.52
C GLU A 274 18.72 16.35 -3.99
N GLY A 275 19.68 15.74 -3.30
CA GLY A 275 19.68 15.64 -1.83
C GLY A 275 19.10 14.34 -1.25
N ALA A 276 18.82 13.32 -2.07
CA ALA A 276 18.50 12.00 -1.55
C ALA A 276 19.69 11.43 -0.76
N THR A 277 19.40 10.64 0.28
CA THR A 277 20.43 10.08 1.15
C THR A 277 21.05 8.83 0.51
N MET A 278 22.38 8.80 0.45
CA MET A 278 23.11 7.64 -0.04
C MET A 278 23.07 6.48 0.96
N VAL A 279 22.90 5.26 0.46
CA VAL A 279 22.99 4.02 1.24
C VAL A 279 24.02 3.11 0.59
N VAL A 280 25.12 2.86 1.30
CA VAL A 280 26.20 1.99 0.83
C VAL A 280 25.93 0.55 1.23
N ASP A 281 25.43 0.34 2.45
CA ASP A 281 25.20 -0.98 3.02
C ASP A 281 24.03 -1.02 4.03
N ALA A 282 23.77 -2.20 4.61
CA ALA A 282 22.68 -2.43 5.55
C ALA A 282 22.75 -1.53 6.80
N ARG A 283 23.94 -1.10 7.23
CA ARG A 283 24.14 -0.34 8.47
C ARG A 283 23.55 1.06 8.37
N ASP A 284 23.64 1.69 7.20
CA ASP A 284 23.07 3.01 6.94
C ASP A 284 21.55 2.99 7.15
N LEU A 285 20.87 1.98 6.57
CA LEU A 285 19.43 1.78 6.74
C LEU A 285 19.09 1.37 8.17
N LEU A 286 19.88 0.49 8.79
CA LEU A 286 19.62 0.01 10.14
C LEU A 286 19.66 1.14 11.16
N ALA A 287 20.66 2.03 11.07
CA ALA A 287 20.78 3.19 11.95
C ALA A 287 19.55 4.08 11.86
N PHE A 288 19.08 4.37 10.63
CA PHE A 288 17.86 5.14 10.40
C PHE A 288 16.63 4.45 11.00
N VAL A 289 16.44 3.16 10.72
CA VAL A 289 15.29 2.39 11.22
C VAL A 289 15.26 2.35 12.75
N GLN A 290 16.42 2.17 13.40
CA GLN A 290 16.50 2.15 14.85
C GLN A 290 16.17 3.50 15.47
N ALA A 291 16.67 4.60 14.89
CA ALA A 291 16.33 5.95 15.33
C ALA A 291 14.83 6.22 15.23
N GLU A 292 14.21 5.90 14.09
CA GLU A 292 12.76 6.04 13.90
C GLU A 292 11.95 5.23 14.91
N LEU A 293 12.35 3.99 15.19
CA LEU A 293 11.66 3.16 16.16
C LEU A 293 11.79 3.70 17.60
N GLN A 294 12.96 4.23 17.97
CA GLN A 294 13.14 4.89 19.26
C GLN A 294 12.25 6.13 19.41
N LEU A 295 12.16 6.97 18.38
CA LEU A 295 11.28 8.15 18.39
C LEU A 295 9.81 7.76 18.57
N ASN A 296 9.37 6.72 17.84
CA ASN A 296 8.01 6.18 17.98
C ASN A 296 7.74 5.65 19.40
N LEU A 297 8.71 4.97 20.02
CA LEU A 297 8.58 4.49 21.41
C LEU A 297 8.47 5.64 22.43
N LEU A 298 9.15 6.77 22.15
CA LEU A 298 9.10 7.98 22.97
C LEU A 298 7.85 8.83 22.70
N GLY A 299 7.01 8.47 21.72
CA GLY A 299 5.85 9.26 21.32
C GLY A 299 6.20 10.59 20.66
N ILE A 300 7.42 10.70 20.10
CA ILE A 300 7.91 11.90 19.44
C ILE A 300 7.61 11.79 17.94
N ASP A 301 6.62 12.56 17.47
CA ASP A 301 6.42 12.79 16.05
C ASP A 301 7.37 13.92 15.61
N LEU A 302 8.46 13.56 14.91
CA LEU A 302 9.28 14.57 14.25
C LEU A 302 8.51 15.13 13.04
N PRO A 303 8.55 16.45 12.80
CA PRO A 303 8.04 17.00 11.55
C PRO A 303 8.80 16.35 10.37
N PRO A 304 8.16 16.17 9.20
CA PRO A 304 8.85 15.65 8.03
C PRO A 304 10.09 16.49 7.78
N ALA A 305 11.23 15.81 7.54
CA ALA A 305 12.49 16.49 7.28
C ALA A 305 12.27 17.52 6.16
N SER A 306 12.44 18.80 6.48
CA SER A 306 12.49 19.86 5.49
C SER A 306 13.80 19.68 4.74
N PHE A 307 13.75 18.98 3.61
CA PHE A 307 14.86 18.95 2.66
C PHE A 307 15.01 20.38 2.11
N LEU A 308 16.16 21.00 2.40
CA LEU A 308 16.58 22.30 1.88
C LEU A 308 17.29 22.11 0.53
#